data_AF-A0A5N5HGS8-F1
#
_entry.id   AF-A0A5N5HGS8-F1
#
_cell.length_a   1.000
_cell.length_b   1.000
_cell.length_c   1.000
_cell.angle_alpha   90.00
_cell.angle_beta   90.00
_cell.angle_gamma   90.00
#
_symmetry.space_group_name_H-M   'P 1'
#
loop_
_entity.id
_entity.type
_entity.pdbx_description
1 polymer ?
#
loop_
_entity_poly.entity_id
_entity_poly.type
_entity_poly.pdbx_seq_one_letter_code
_entity_poly.pdbx_strand_id
1 'polypeptide(L)'
;MTAARLIRLLPKLTKTRASLSSSSPSFKCLFSSKTLFPQDVVSSTAADLADMGEEEDDDVPIYSNPTASAAAKIMLPTILQPGVVVYDGVCHLCHGGVKWVIKADKYRKIKFCCVQSEAAEPYLRLCGLDREDVLRRFLFVEGPGLYHQGSTAALRVLSYLPLPYSALSAFMVIPTPLREMIYDYVAKRRYDIGGKSEDCLVLQEKELLERFIDREELMDRAPPDL
;
A
#
# COMPACT_ATOMS: atom_id res chain seq x y z
N MET A 1 67.22 -20.73 6.23
CA MET A 1 67.43 -20.60 7.69
C MET A 1 66.05 -20.36 8.30
N THR A 2 65.35 -21.45 8.63
CA THR A 2 64.99 -21.93 10.00
C THR A 2 63.55 -21.48 10.33
N ALA A 3 62.49 -22.25 10.06
CA ALA A 3 61.98 -23.47 10.73
C ALA A 3 61.47 -23.26 12.17
N ALA A 4 60.14 -23.30 12.37
CA ALA A 4 59.38 -23.87 13.51
C ALA A 4 57.89 -23.42 13.39
N ARG A 5 56.90 -24.21 12.94
CA ARG A 5 56.19 -25.33 13.62
C ARG A 5 55.88 -25.07 15.10
N LEU A 6 54.59 -24.92 15.44
CA LEU A 6 53.92 -25.66 16.55
C LEU A 6 52.38 -25.47 16.45
N ILE A 7 51.61 -26.53 16.10
CA ILE A 7 50.74 -27.35 16.99
C ILE A 7 49.44 -26.62 17.40
N ARG A 8 48.32 -26.82 16.68
CA ARG A 8 47.20 -27.75 17.00
C ARG A 8 46.67 -27.65 18.44
N LEU A 9 45.46 -27.11 18.60
CA LEU A 9 44.48 -27.58 19.60
C LEU A 9 43.05 -27.18 19.20
N LEU A 10 42.32 -28.15 18.65
CA LEU A 10 40.86 -28.21 18.63
C LEU A 10 40.42 -29.11 19.81
N PRO A 11 39.32 -28.79 20.49
CA PRO A 11 38.51 -29.82 21.13
C PRO A 11 37.10 -29.89 20.51
N LYS A 12 36.89 -31.01 19.81
CA LYS A 12 35.74 -31.93 19.86
C LYS A 12 34.32 -31.37 20.07
N LEU A 13 33.54 -31.58 19.01
CA LEU A 13 32.10 -31.85 18.98
C LEU A 13 31.63 -32.72 20.15
N THR A 14 30.53 -32.32 20.80
CA THR A 14 29.58 -33.28 21.39
C THR A 14 28.16 -32.91 21.00
N LYS A 15 27.42 -33.97 20.67
CA LYS A 15 26.09 -34.05 20.10
C LYS A 15 25.14 -34.37 21.25
N THR A 16 24.07 -33.60 21.44
CA THR A 16 22.99 -33.98 22.34
C THR A 16 21.64 -33.72 21.66
N ARG A 17 20.85 -34.79 21.57
CA ARG A 17 19.51 -34.88 20.99
C ARG A 17 18.59 -35.33 22.12
N ALA A 18 17.53 -34.59 22.41
CA ALA A 18 16.38 -35.00 23.24
C ALA A 18 15.27 -33.96 22.99
N SER A 19 14.26 -34.26 22.18
CA SER A 19 12.99 -34.95 22.52
C SER A 19 11.95 -34.03 23.17
N LEU A 20 10.94 -33.70 22.35
CA LEU A 20 9.51 -33.47 22.62
C LEU A 20 9.04 -33.35 24.07
N SER A 21 8.29 -32.29 24.35
CA SER A 21 7.06 -32.40 25.16
C SER A 21 6.01 -31.39 24.69
N SER A 22 4.82 -31.94 24.45
CA SER A 22 3.58 -31.28 24.05
C SER A 22 2.70 -31.00 25.27
N SER A 23 1.96 -29.89 25.26
CA SER A 23 0.83 -29.62 26.16
C SER A 23 -0.14 -28.68 25.43
N SER A 24 -1.23 -29.19 24.83
CA SER A 24 -2.61 -29.25 25.36
C SER A 24 -3.49 -28.15 24.71
N PRO A 25 -4.84 -28.19 24.79
CA PRO A 25 -5.76 -29.26 24.38
C PRO A 25 -6.90 -28.78 23.43
N SER A 26 -7.65 -29.79 22.97
CA SER A 26 -8.94 -29.84 22.27
C SER A 26 -10.03 -28.86 22.76
N PHE A 27 -10.95 -28.41 21.89
CA PHE A 27 -12.37 -28.83 21.88
C PHE A 27 -13.21 -28.14 20.78
N LYS A 28 -14.23 -28.88 20.35
CA LYS A 28 -15.12 -28.74 19.17
C LYS A 28 -16.38 -27.93 19.49
N CYS A 29 -17.01 -27.35 18.45
CA CYS A 29 -18.46 -27.39 18.11
C CYS A 29 -18.75 -26.27 17.09
N LEU A 30 -19.24 -26.50 15.87
CA LEU A 30 -20.56 -26.98 15.40
C LEU A 30 -21.72 -25.97 15.55
N PHE A 31 -22.48 -25.87 14.44
CA PHE A 31 -23.79 -25.23 14.20
C PHE A 31 -23.76 -23.72 13.89
N SER A 32 -24.22 -23.23 12.72
CA SER A 32 -25.45 -23.41 11.93
C SER A 32 -26.54 -22.39 12.29
N SER A 33 -27.04 -21.72 11.23
CA SER A 33 -28.34 -21.05 11.08
C SER A 33 -28.48 -19.67 11.76
N LYS A 34 -28.56 -18.61 10.96
CA LYS A 34 -29.78 -17.92 10.44
C LYS A 34 -30.46 -17.01 11.46
N THR A 35 -30.57 -15.74 11.05
CA THR A 35 -31.68 -14.78 11.25
C THR A 35 -32.13 -14.47 12.68
N LEU A 36 -32.21 -13.18 13.03
CA LEU A 36 -33.45 -12.36 13.01
C LEU A 36 -33.20 -11.07 13.81
N PHE A 37 -33.67 -9.93 13.29
CA PHE A 37 -33.87 -8.68 14.06
C PHE A 37 -34.80 -8.95 15.26
N PRO A 38 -34.79 -8.10 16.31
CA PRO A 38 -35.81 -7.03 16.32
C PRO A 38 -35.40 -5.70 16.96
N GLN A 39 -36.21 -4.72 16.57
CA GLN A 39 -36.35 -3.33 16.98
C GLN A 39 -36.89 -3.11 18.40
N ASP A 40 -36.70 -1.86 18.86
CA ASP A 40 -37.51 -1.02 19.75
C ASP A 40 -37.79 -1.47 21.19
N VAL A 41 -37.50 -0.59 22.16
CA VAL A 41 -38.50 -0.07 23.12
C VAL A 41 -38.04 1.29 23.69
N VAL A 42 -38.94 2.26 23.58
CA VAL A 42 -38.93 3.66 24.06
C VAL A 42 -39.21 3.73 25.56
N SER A 43 -38.72 4.75 26.30
CA SER A 43 -39.52 5.53 27.27
C SER A 43 -38.64 6.46 28.11
N SER A 44 -38.90 7.76 28.06
CA SER A 44 -39.35 8.51 29.23
C SER A 44 -39.64 9.97 28.87
N THR A 45 -40.76 10.40 29.44
CA THR A 45 -41.51 11.65 29.27
C THR A 45 -41.15 12.69 30.34
N ALA A 46 -41.73 13.90 30.16
CA ALA A 46 -41.98 15.01 31.10
C ALA A 46 -40.97 16.17 30.95
N ALA A 47 -41.35 17.45 30.92
CA ALA A 47 -42.65 18.12 31.09
C ALA A 47 -42.58 19.53 30.46
N ASP A 48 -43.76 20.14 30.37
CA ASP A 48 -44.16 21.44 29.82
C ASP A 48 -43.34 22.68 30.20
N LEU A 49 -43.38 23.70 29.32
CA LEU A 49 -43.66 25.11 29.64
C LEU A 49 -43.95 25.90 28.34
N ALA A 50 -44.99 26.74 28.39
CA ALA A 50 -45.44 27.63 27.31
C ALA A 50 -44.71 29.00 27.38
N ASP A 51 -44.50 29.67 26.24
CA ASP A 51 -44.80 31.10 26.03
C ASP A 51 -44.54 31.53 24.57
N MET A 52 -45.29 32.53 24.09
CA MET A 52 -45.17 33.18 22.78
C MET A 52 -44.41 34.50 22.90
N GLY A 53 -43.55 34.82 21.93
CA GLY A 53 -42.98 36.16 21.79
C GLY A 53 -42.10 36.26 20.55
N GLU A 54 -42.42 37.23 19.69
CA GLU A 54 -41.67 37.61 18.49
C GLU A 54 -40.52 38.59 18.84
N GLU A 55 -39.59 38.71 17.90
CA GLU A 55 -38.64 39.82 17.63
C GLU A 55 -37.19 39.78 18.20
N GLU A 56 -36.27 39.90 17.22
CA GLU A 56 -34.91 40.49 17.15
C GLU A 56 -34.01 40.55 18.41
N ASP A 57 -32.83 39.92 18.35
CA ASP A 57 -31.54 40.55 18.02
C ASP A 57 -30.35 39.59 18.28
N ASP A 58 -29.25 39.85 17.56
CA ASP A 58 -27.87 39.39 17.72
C ASP A 58 -27.56 38.27 18.73
N ASP A 59 -27.09 37.11 18.25
CA ASP A 59 -25.97 36.39 18.89
C ASP A 59 -25.39 35.28 18.00
N VAL A 60 -24.07 35.34 17.81
CA VAL A 60 -23.24 34.39 17.06
C VAL A 60 -23.17 33.04 17.78
N PRO A 61 -23.53 31.90 17.16
CA PRO A 61 -23.14 30.60 17.68
C PRO A 61 -21.89 30.11 16.95
N ILE A 62 -20.80 30.04 17.71
CA ILE A 62 -19.58 29.28 17.40
C ILE A 62 -20.00 27.84 17.03
N TYR A 63 -20.01 27.53 15.73
CA TYR A 63 -20.23 26.17 15.26
C TYR A 63 -18.98 25.35 15.54
N SER A 64 -18.95 24.77 16.73
CA SER A 64 -17.98 23.76 17.13
C SER A 64 -18.24 22.54 16.26
N ASN A 65 -17.47 22.39 15.18
CA ASN A 65 -17.61 21.30 14.23
C ASN A 65 -17.12 19.98 14.88
N PRO A 66 -17.98 18.99 15.16
CA PRO A 66 -17.49 17.65 15.43
C PRO A 66 -17.38 16.90 14.09
N THR A 67 -16.38 16.04 13.95
CA THR A 67 -16.32 14.95 12.95
C THR A 67 -15.88 15.25 11.50
N ALA A 68 -14.76 15.96 11.32
CA ALA A 68 -14.00 15.86 10.06
C ALA A 68 -13.45 14.43 9.80
N SER A 69 -13.22 13.65 10.85
CA SER A 69 -12.61 12.31 10.75
C SER A 69 -13.59 11.19 10.32
N ALA A 70 -14.87 11.30 10.67
CA ALA A 70 -15.88 10.30 10.31
C ALA A 70 -16.42 10.49 8.88
N ALA A 71 -16.58 11.75 8.45
CA ALA A 71 -17.02 12.08 7.09
C ALA A 71 -15.97 11.69 6.02
N ALA A 72 -14.67 11.83 6.34
CA ALA A 72 -13.58 11.46 5.43
C ALA A 72 -13.56 9.97 5.05
N LYS A 73 -14.10 9.09 5.90
CA LYS A 73 -14.09 7.64 5.67
C LYS A 73 -15.17 7.17 4.69
N ILE A 74 -16.21 7.98 4.46
CA ILE A 74 -17.37 7.62 3.64
C ILE A 74 -17.30 8.20 2.21
N MET A 75 -16.56 9.30 1.98
CA MET A 75 -16.42 9.90 0.64
C MET A 75 -15.21 9.43 -0.19
N LEU A 76 -14.25 8.73 0.43
CA LEU A 76 -13.02 8.31 -0.26
C LEU A 76 -13.19 7.26 -1.37
N PRO A 77 -14.11 6.26 -1.29
CA PRO A 77 -14.10 5.17 -2.25
C PRO A 77 -14.62 5.56 -3.64
N THR A 78 -15.34 6.67 -3.78
CA THR A 78 -15.90 7.11 -5.08
C THR A 78 -14.92 7.96 -5.90
N ILE A 79 -13.85 8.49 -5.28
CA ILE A 79 -12.89 9.39 -5.95
C ILE A 79 -11.67 8.63 -6.49
N LEU A 80 -11.34 7.46 -5.93
CA LEU A 80 -10.12 6.75 -6.29
C LEU A 80 -10.27 5.93 -7.57
N GLN A 81 -9.27 6.05 -8.43
CA GLN A 81 -9.26 5.40 -9.72
C GLN A 81 -8.74 3.96 -9.56
N PRO A 82 -9.37 2.96 -10.20
CA PRO A 82 -8.85 1.61 -10.21
C PRO A 82 -7.61 1.49 -11.12
N GLY A 83 -6.79 0.46 -10.88
CA GLY A 83 -5.62 0.15 -11.71
C GLY A 83 -4.45 1.11 -11.50
N VAL A 84 -4.25 1.57 -10.27
CA VAL A 84 -3.19 2.53 -9.91
C VAL A 84 -2.01 1.79 -9.28
N VAL A 85 -0.83 2.04 -9.83
CA VAL A 85 0.45 1.64 -9.27
C VAL A 85 1.01 2.78 -8.43
N VAL A 86 1.27 2.52 -7.15
CA VAL A 86 1.96 3.45 -6.26
C VAL A 86 3.38 2.95 -6.04
N TYR A 87 4.37 3.81 -6.29
CA TYR A 87 5.79 3.44 -6.23
C TYR A 87 6.68 4.58 -5.73
N ASP A 88 7.93 4.25 -5.42
CA ASP A 88 8.95 5.24 -5.04
C ASP A 88 9.53 6.00 -6.24
N GLY A 89 9.13 7.26 -6.39
CA GLY A 89 9.53 8.14 -7.48
C GLY A 89 10.99 8.60 -7.48
N VAL A 90 11.72 8.47 -6.36
CA VAL A 90 13.14 8.85 -6.28
C VAL A 90 14.10 7.69 -6.54
N CYS A 91 13.59 6.47 -6.67
CA CYS A 91 14.38 5.28 -6.96
C CYS A 91 14.49 5.03 -8.46
N HIS A 92 15.72 5.01 -8.99
CA HIS A 92 15.98 4.79 -10.41
C HIS A 92 15.50 3.42 -10.90
N LEU A 93 15.68 2.36 -10.09
CA LEU A 93 15.21 1.02 -10.45
C LEU A 93 13.68 0.98 -10.57
N CYS A 94 12.97 1.56 -9.59
CA CYS A 94 11.51 1.61 -9.62
C CYS A 94 11.01 2.45 -10.79
N HIS A 95 11.61 3.62 -11.02
CA HIS A 95 11.27 4.49 -12.15
C HIS A 95 11.53 3.80 -13.50
N GLY A 96 12.67 3.12 -13.66
CA GLY A 96 12.96 2.32 -14.87
C GLY A 96 11.93 1.23 -15.12
N GLY A 97 11.49 0.53 -14.06
CA GLY A 97 10.40 -0.44 -14.13
C GLY A 97 9.08 0.19 -14.58
N VAL A 98 8.69 1.31 -13.98
CA VAL A 98 7.46 2.04 -14.36
C VAL A 98 7.52 2.52 -15.80
N LYS A 99 8.65 3.08 -16.26
CA LYS A 99 8.86 3.46 -17.67
C LYS A 99 8.66 2.28 -18.61
N TRP A 100 9.16 1.12 -18.25
CA TRP A 100 8.98 -0.10 -19.03
C TRP A 100 7.49 -0.50 -19.08
N VAL A 101 6.77 -0.47 -17.95
CA VAL A 101 5.33 -0.75 -17.91
C VAL A 101 4.54 0.24 -18.76
N ILE A 102 4.84 1.55 -18.68
CA ILE A 102 4.17 2.57 -19.50
C ILE A 102 4.33 2.28 -21.00
N LYS A 103 5.54 1.88 -21.43
CA LYS A 103 5.81 1.52 -22.83
C LYS A 103 5.09 0.22 -23.25
N ALA A 104 4.98 -0.75 -22.34
CA ALA A 104 4.31 -2.03 -22.61
C ALA A 104 2.78 -1.91 -22.61
N ASP A 105 2.22 -1.03 -21.77
CA ASP A 105 0.79 -0.78 -21.62
C ASP A 105 0.24 0.07 -22.77
N LYS A 106 0.06 -0.57 -23.93
CA LYS A 106 -0.49 0.03 -25.15
C LYS A 106 -1.93 0.53 -24.97
N TYR A 107 -2.70 -0.09 -24.07
CA TYR A 107 -4.12 0.20 -23.87
C TYR A 107 -4.38 1.22 -22.76
N ARG A 108 -3.33 1.78 -22.14
CA ARG A 108 -3.42 2.76 -21.05
C ARG A 108 -4.30 2.30 -19.88
N LYS A 109 -4.27 0.99 -19.57
CA LYS A 109 -5.07 0.38 -18.48
C LYS A 109 -4.52 0.70 -17.10
N ILE A 110 -3.23 1.02 -17.01
CA ILE A 110 -2.52 1.20 -15.75
C ILE A 110 -2.14 2.67 -15.60
N LYS A 111 -2.45 3.22 -14.43
CA LYS A 111 -2.08 4.57 -14.01
C LYS A 111 -1.03 4.49 -12.91
N PHE A 112 -0.29 5.58 -12.71
CA PHE A 112 0.82 5.62 -11.76
C PHE A 112 0.65 6.79 -10.79
N CYS A 113 1.24 6.63 -9.61
CA CYS A 113 1.29 7.66 -8.58
C CYS A 113 2.61 7.52 -7.83
N CYS A 114 3.28 8.64 -7.56
CA CYS A 114 4.47 8.65 -6.72
C CYS A 114 4.06 8.66 -5.25
N VAL A 115 4.69 7.82 -4.43
CA VAL A 115 4.44 7.78 -2.98
C VAL A 115 4.81 9.09 -2.27
N GLN A 116 5.59 9.97 -2.92
CA GLN A 116 5.93 11.31 -2.45
C GLN A 116 4.81 12.35 -2.64
N SER A 117 3.79 12.03 -3.45
CA SER A 117 2.65 12.91 -3.70
C SER A 117 1.59 12.79 -2.60
N GLU A 118 0.84 13.85 -2.38
CA GLU A 118 -0.36 13.90 -1.53
C GLU A 118 -1.48 13.04 -2.11
N ALA A 119 -1.57 12.92 -3.44
CA ALA A 119 -2.52 12.06 -4.13
C ALA A 119 -2.34 10.55 -3.80
N ALA A 120 -1.17 10.13 -3.30
CA ALA A 120 -0.96 8.75 -2.85
C ALA A 120 -1.67 8.45 -1.52
N GLU A 121 -1.83 9.44 -0.65
CA GLU A 121 -2.39 9.28 0.69
C GLU A 121 -3.76 8.58 0.73
N PRO A 122 -4.75 8.94 -0.11
CA PRO A 122 -6.04 8.27 -0.06
C PRO A 122 -5.96 6.79 -0.48
N TYR A 123 -5.04 6.41 -1.36
CA TYR A 123 -4.80 5.00 -1.71
C TYR A 123 -4.19 4.23 -0.53
N LEU A 124 -3.23 4.84 0.16
CA LEU A 124 -2.59 4.25 1.34
C LEU A 124 -3.60 4.04 2.48
N ARG A 125 -4.41 5.06 2.78
CA ARG A 125 -5.47 5.00 3.80
C ARG A 125 -6.49 3.91 3.48
N LEU A 126 -6.88 3.75 2.21
CA LEU A 126 -7.81 2.71 1.78
C LEU A 126 -7.23 1.30 1.97
N CYS A 127 -5.92 1.14 1.78
CA CYS A 127 -5.21 -0.12 1.96
C CYS A 127 -4.80 -0.38 3.43
N GLY A 128 -4.95 0.61 4.32
CA GLY A 128 -4.45 0.55 5.69
C GLY A 128 -2.92 0.43 5.76
N LEU A 129 -2.21 1.06 4.83
CA LEU A 129 -0.75 1.05 4.73
C LEU A 129 -0.16 2.43 5.04
N ASP A 130 1.06 2.45 5.54
CA ASP A 130 1.84 3.68 5.70
C ASP A 130 2.74 3.93 4.48
N ARG A 131 3.26 5.16 4.34
CA ARG A 131 4.16 5.52 3.23
C ARG A 131 5.42 4.66 3.24
N GLU A 132 5.92 4.33 4.43
CA GLU A 132 7.12 3.52 4.65
C GLU A 132 6.97 2.09 4.12
N ASP A 133 5.76 1.56 4.09
CA ASP A 133 5.50 0.22 3.54
C ASP A 133 5.65 0.23 2.02
N VAL A 134 5.09 1.25 1.36
CA VAL A 134 5.15 1.39 -0.10
C VAL A 134 6.51 1.88 -0.58
N LEU A 135 7.24 2.62 0.24
CA LEU A 135 8.65 2.89 -0.01
C LEU A 135 9.47 1.59 -0.04
N ARG A 136 9.10 0.55 0.73
CA ARG A 136 9.81 -0.73 0.70
C ARG A 136 9.31 -1.65 -0.40
N ARG A 137 8.02 -1.59 -0.75
CA ARG A 137 7.38 -2.52 -1.68
C ARG A 137 6.45 -1.82 -2.66
N PHE A 138 6.50 -2.31 -3.88
CA PHE A 138 5.62 -1.88 -4.97
C PHE A 138 4.15 -2.20 -4.63
N LEU A 139 3.26 -1.21 -4.77
CA LEU A 139 1.83 -1.35 -4.47
C LEU A 139 1.02 -1.22 -5.76
N PHE A 140 0.08 -2.14 -5.96
CA PHE A 140 -0.89 -2.08 -7.05
C PHE A 140 -2.31 -2.14 -6.48
N VAL A 141 -3.12 -1.13 -6.78
CA VAL A 141 -4.52 -1.01 -6.34
C VAL A 141 -5.42 -1.28 -7.53
N GLU A 142 -6.09 -2.44 -7.51
CA GLU A 142 -7.04 -2.84 -8.57
C GLU A 142 -8.40 -2.16 -8.38
N GLY A 143 -8.77 -1.85 -7.13
CA GLY A 143 -10.03 -1.19 -6.81
C GLY A 143 -10.27 -1.10 -5.29
N PRO A 144 -11.49 -0.74 -4.87
CA PRO A 144 -11.82 -0.57 -3.45
C PRO A 144 -11.55 -1.83 -2.64
N GLY A 145 -10.59 -1.77 -1.70
CA GLY A 145 -10.21 -2.90 -0.84
C GLY A 145 -9.46 -4.04 -1.55
N LEU A 146 -9.17 -3.93 -2.84
CA LEU A 146 -8.40 -4.92 -3.61
C LEU A 146 -7.05 -4.32 -4.01
N TYR A 147 -6.02 -4.69 -3.26
CA TYR A 147 -4.65 -4.27 -3.50
C TYR A 147 -3.67 -5.43 -3.34
N HIS A 148 -2.52 -5.28 -3.98
CA HIS A 148 -1.45 -6.25 -3.98
C HIS A 148 -0.12 -5.54 -3.73
N GLN A 149 0.80 -6.22 -3.06
CA GLN A 149 2.15 -5.72 -2.77
C GLN A 149 3.22 -6.65 -3.33
N GLY A 150 4.43 -6.11 -3.48
CA GLY A 150 5.65 -6.89 -3.73
C GLY A 150 5.60 -7.67 -5.04
N SER A 151 6.02 -8.94 -4.98
CA SER A 151 6.07 -9.81 -6.17
C SER A 151 4.68 -10.02 -6.80
N THR A 152 3.63 -10.12 -5.97
CA THR A 152 2.26 -10.31 -6.46
C THR A 152 1.75 -9.06 -7.17
N ALA A 153 2.06 -7.85 -6.69
CA ALA A 153 1.72 -6.61 -7.39
C ALA A 153 2.33 -6.57 -8.80
N ALA A 154 3.61 -6.91 -8.92
CA ALA A 154 4.31 -6.93 -10.21
C ALA A 154 3.69 -7.93 -11.19
N LEU A 155 3.41 -9.17 -10.75
CA LEU A 155 2.78 -10.19 -11.59
C LEU A 155 1.35 -9.82 -11.99
N ARG A 156 0.61 -9.15 -11.11
CA ARG A 156 -0.73 -8.62 -11.40
C ARG A 156 -0.66 -7.55 -12.46
N VAL A 157 0.20 -6.55 -12.32
CA VAL A 157 0.44 -5.53 -13.36
C VAL A 157 0.75 -6.17 -14.71
N LEU A 158 1.61 -7.19 -14.75
CA LEU A 158 1.93 -7.91 -16.00
C LEU A 158 0.68 -8.53 -16.65
N SER A 159 -0.28 -9.03 -15.88
CA SER A 159 -1.50 -9.65 -16.43
C SER A 159 -2.38 -8.66 -17.22
N TYR A 160 -2.34 -7.37 -16.88
CA TYR A 160 -3.09 -6.30 -17.57
C TYR A 160 -2.44 -5.85 -18.89
N LEU A 161 -1.16 -6.16 -19.09
CA LEU A 161 -0.42 -5.82 -20.30
C LEU A 161 -0.86 -6.69 -21.49
N PRO A 162 -0.64 -6.26 -22.75
CA PRO A 162 -0.86 -7.11 -23.91
C PRO A 162 0.07 -8.34 -23.94
N LEU A 163 -0.29 -9.36 -24.72
CA LEU A 163 0.64 -10.43 -25.06
C LEU A 163 1.87 -9.86 -25.79
N PRO A 164 3.08 -10.40 -25.54
CA PRO A 164 3.38 -11.61 -24.75
C PRO A 164 3.53 -11.36 -23.24
N TYR A 165 3.52 -10.12 -22.77
CA TYR A 165 3.82 -9.78 -21.37
C TYR A 165 2.81 -10.36 -20.39
N SER A 166 1.52 -10.41 -20.76
CA SER A 166 0.49 -11.07 -19.94
C SER A 166 0.82 -12.54 -19.65
N ALA A 167 1.53 -13.24 -20.54
CA ALA A 167 1.92 -14.63 -20.30
C ALA A 167 2.90 -14.78 -19.12
N LEU A 168 3.69 -13.74 -18.80
CA LEU A 168 4.58 -13.74 -17.63
C LEU A 168 3.80 -13.77 -16.31
N SER A 169 2.52 -13.37 -16.31
CA SER A 169 1.68 -13.54 -15.12
C SER A 169 1.47 -15.01 -14.74
N ALA A 170 1.74 -15.96 -15.64
CA ALA A 170 1.75 -17.40 -15.33
C ALA A 170 2.77 -17.77 -14.24
N PHE A 171 3.80 -16.93 -14.00
CA PHE A 171 4.70 -17.10 -12.86
C PHE A 171 4.01 -16.96 -11.49
N MET A 172 2.72 -16.61 -11.45
CA MET A 172 1.90 -16.73 -10.25
C MET A 172 1.81 -18.17 -9.71
N VAL A 173 2.07 -19.19 -10.56
CA VAL A 173 2.18 -20.61 -10.16
C VAL A 173 3.40 -20.87 -9.26
N ILE A 174 4.44 -20.04 -9.34
CA ILE A 174 5.60 -20.16 -8.45
C ILE A 174 5.16 -19.85 -7.00
N PRO A 175 5.51 -20.67 -6.00
CA PRO A 175 5.12 -20.44 -4.62
C PRO A 175 5.49 -19.04 -4.12
N THR A 176 4.56 -18.39 -3.43
CA THR A 176 4.73 -17.06 -2.81
C THR A 176 6.05 -16.86 -2.08
N PRO A 177 6.53 -17.76 -1.19
CA PRO A 177 7.76 -17.50 -0.45
C PRO A 177 8.99 -17.38 -1.35
N LEU A 178 9.05 -18.13 -2.46
CA LEU A 178 10.20 -18.08 -3.37
C LEU A 178 10.23 -16.76 -4.14
N ARG A 179 9.10 -16.37 -4.73
CA ARG A 179 9.01 -15.12 -5.49
C ARG A 179 9.17 -13.90 -4.59
N GLU A 180 8.67 -13.93 -3.36
CA GLU A 180 8.83 -12.83 -2.42
C GLU A 180 10.27 -12.75 -1.87
N MET A 181 10.96 -13.87 -1.68
CA MET A 181 12.39 -13.86 -1.31
C MET A 181 13.25 -13.17 -2.38
N ILE A 182 13.01 -13.50 -3.65
CA ILE A 182 13.70 -12.87 -4.78
C ILE A 182 13.36 -11.38 -4.83
N TYR A 183 12.07 -11.04 -4.67
CA TYR A 183 11.61 -9.65 -4.66
C TYR A 183 12.27 -8.84 -3.53
N ASP A 184 12.22 -9.34 -2.30
CA ASP A 184 12.80 -8.68 -1.13
C ASP A 184 14.32 -8.51 -1.27
N TYR A 185 15.03 -9.44 -1.93
CA TYR A 185 16.44 -9.29 -2.23
C TYR A 185 16.72 -8.10 -3.17
N VAL A 186 15.92 -7.95 -4.23
CA VAL A 186 16.03 -6.83 -5.17
C VAL A 186 15.60 -5.52 -4.50
N ALA A 187 14.50 -5.53 -3.75
CA ALA A 187 13.96 -4.36 -3.06
C ALA A 187 14.97 -3.80 -2.04
N LYS A 188 15.69 -4.67 -1.31
CA LYS A 188 16.74 -4.24 -0.37
C LYS A 188 17.94 -3.59 -1.05
N ARG A 189 18.26 -3.99 -2.28
CA ARG A 189 19.41 -3.47 -3.05
C ARG A 189 19.02 -2.44 -4.10
N ARG A 190 17.77 -1.97 -4.13
CA ARG A 190 17.26 -1.13 -5.21
C ARG A 190 18.04 0.17 -5.40
N TYR A 191 18.51 0.76 -4.31
CA TYR A 191 19.34 1.96 -4.34
C TYR A 191 20.80 1.65 -4.69
N ASP A 192 21.30 0.46 -4.35
CA ASP A 192 22.65 0.03 -4.75
C ASP A 192 22.72 -0.32 -6.24
N ILE A 193 21.64 -0.89 -6.79
CA ILE A 193 21.54 -1.32 -8.19
C ILE A 193 21.28 -0.13 -9.12
N GLY A 194 20.37 0.77 -8.73
CA GLY A 194 19.93 1.87 -9.60
C GLY A 194 20.37 3.27 -9.17
N GLY A 195 20.72 3.46 -7.91
CA GLY A 195 20.87 4.79 -7.32
C GLY A 195 19.55 5.39 -6.83
N LYS A 196 19.66 6.58 -6.24
CA LYS A 196 18.57 7.40 -5.74
C LYS A 196 18.78 8.84 -6.21
N SER A 197 17.71 9.53 -6.57
CA SER A 197 17.71 10.97 -6.84
C SER A 197 17.18 11.76 -5.64
N GLU A 198 17.49 13.05 -5.60
CA GLU A 198 16.95 13.97 -4.58
C GLU A 198 15.47 14.27 -4.88
N ASP A 199 15.16 14.48 -6.16
CA ASP A 199 13.80 14.78 -6.64
C ASP A 199 13.17 13.60 -7.39
N CYS A 200 11.86 13.71 -7.62
CA CYS A 200 11.10 12.70 -8.35
C CYS A 200 11.52 12.65 -9.82
N LEU A 201 11.98 11.47 -10.28
CA LEU A 201 12.53 11.27 -11.62
C LEU A 201 11.51 11.52 -12.75
N VAL A 202 10.21 11.36 -12.48
CA VAL A 202 9.15 11.57 -13.48
C VAL A 202 9.07 13.03 -13.95
N LEU A 203 9.51 13.99 -13.13
CA LEU A 203 9.52 15.42 -13.48
C LEU A 203 10.43 15.72 -14.69
N GLN A 204 11.44 14.88 -14.92
CA GLN A 204 12.37 15.01 -16.04
C GLN A 204 11.76 14.54 -17.37
N GLU A 205 10.64 13.81 -17.34
CA GLU A 205 10.04 13.18 -18.52
C GLU A 205 8.56 13.58 -18.65
N LYS A 206 8.34 14.83 -19.08
CA LYS A 206 7.01 15.46 -19.17
C LYS A 206 6.00 14.62 -19.98
N GLU A 207 6.45 13.86 -20.99
CA GLU A 207 5.59 12.97 -21.79
C GLU A 207 4.96 11.83 -20.98
N LEU A 208 5.64 11.35 -19.93
CA LEU A 208 5.14 10.24 -19.11
C LEU A 208 4.08 10.69 -18.11
N LEU A 209 4.07 11.98 -17.74
CA LEU A 209 3.16 12.54 -16.74
C LEU A 209 1.69 12.35 -17.10
N GLU A 210 1.32 12.18 -18.36
CA GLU A 210 -0.06 11.87 -18.76
C GLU A 210 -0.58 10.54 -18.16
N ARG A 211 0.32 9.65 -17.74
CA ARG A 211 -0.02 8.37 -17.11
C ARG A 211 -0.15 8.47 -15.59
N PHE A 212 0.19 9.62 -15.03
CA PHE A 212 0.25 9.86 -13.59
C PHE A 212 -1.01 10.58 -13.13
N ILE A 213 -1.60 10.11 -12.05
CA ILE A 213 -2.80 10.75 -11.46
C ILE A 213 -2.45 12.01 -10.67
N ASP A 214 -1.20 12.13 -10.24
CA ASP A 214 -0.59 13.22 -9.49
C ASP A 214 0.14 14.23 -10.38
N ARG A 215 -0.15 14.22 -11.69
CA ARG A 215 0.50 15.08 -12.69
C ARG A 215 0.53 16.56 -12.28
N GLU A 216 -0.62 17.10 -11.86
CA GLU A 216 -0.76 18.52 -11.54
C GLU A 216 0.14 18.90 -10.35
N GLU A 217 0.06 18.12 -9.27
CA GLU A 217 0.89 18.29 -8.08
C GLU A 217 2.40 18.15 -8.39
N LEU A 218 2.76 17.19 -9.24
CA LEU A 218 4.14 17.00 -9.68
C LEU A 218 4.64 18.20 -10.49
N MET A 219 3.82 18.74 -11.40
CA MET A 219 4.20 19.92 -12.20
C MET A 219 4.36 21.18 -11.35
N ASP A 220 3.55 21.35 -10.31
CA ASP A 220 3.64 22.50 -9.40
C ASP A 220 4.90 22.47 -8.52
N ARG A 221 5.44 21.27 -8.26
CA ARG A 221 6.68 21.07 -7.49
C ARG A 221 7.93 21.14 -8.35
N ALA A 222 7.80 21.09 -9.67
CA ALA A 222 8.94 21.21 -10.55
C ALA A 222 9.56 22.61 -10.38
N PRO A 223 10.89 22.72 -10.22
CA PRO A 223 11.55 24.02 -10.24
C PRO A 223 11.17 24.77 -11.53
N PRO A 224 10.83 26.08 -11.46
CA PRO A 224 10.62 26.87 -12.67
C PRO A 224 11.87 26.75 -13.53
N ASP A 225 11.67 26.37 -14.80
CA ASP A 225 12.69 25.88 -15.71
C ASP A 225 14.00 26.70 -15.64
N LEU A 226 15.15 26.00 -15.57
CA LEU A 226 16.50 26.56 -15.61
C LEU A 226 16.96 26.79 -17.06
#